data_AF-A0AAD4XAL8-F1
#
_entry.id   AF-A0AAD4XAL8-F1
#
_cell.length_a   1.000
_cell.length_b   1.000
_cell.length_c   1.000
_cell.angle_alpha   90.00
_cell.angle_beta   90.00
_cell.angle_gamma   90.00
#
_symmetry.space_group_name_H-M   'P 1'
#
loop_
_entity.id
_entity.type
_entity.pdbx_description
1 polymer ?
#
loop_
_entity_poly.entity_id
_entity_poly.type
_entity_poly.pdbx_seq_one_letter_code
_entity_poly.pdbx_strand_id
1 'polypeptide(L)'
;MDNINSNHSTPLLTTNDENSPGTFFRKLWEENKMVWHIAGPSILISICQYSLASVTQTLVGHIGTLELAAVGIQNLVISGIGFGIMLGMGSALETLCGQAYGAGKMRMLGIYLQRSWLILLGTAIPLTLLSIFATPLLLLLGQHRDIAKLAGTYSIWMIPELYMYALNFPIQKFLQAQSKVWAMAWISFGVLAFHIPLSWFCIMKWGLAGAAGSLNFSWALVVILQYVYIVSGSCKDSWSGFSWLAFSELLGFLWLSLSSAVMLCLEYWNLMVLIVLAGLLKNAEVKISAVSI
;
A
#
# COMPACT_ATOMS: atom_id res chain seq x y z
N MET A 1 29.76 64.31 -2.70
CA MET A 1 28.39 64.27 -2.16
C MET A 1 27.50 63.92 -3.33
N ASP A 2 27.24 62.63 -3.54
CA ASP A 2 26.31 62.15 -4.57
C ASP A 2 25.52 60.96 -4.03
N ASN A 3 24.23 61.00 -4.36
CA ASN A 3 23.09 60.31 -3.78
C ASN A 3 23.21 58.79 -3.56
N ILE A 4 22.96 58.37 -2.31
CA ILE A 4 22.46 57.05 -1.95
C ILE A 4 20.93 57.12 -2.01
N ASN A 5 20.31 56.52 -3.03
CA ASN A 5 18.87 56.25 -3.04
C ASN A 5 18.65 54.76 -3.28
N SER A 6 18.67 54.00 -2.19
CA SER A 6 18.26 52.60 -2.14
C SER A 6 16.73 52.51 -2.07
N ASN A 7 16.06 52.44 -3.22
CA ASN A 7 14.65 52.04 -3.30
C ASN A 7 14.55 50.58 -3.72
N HIS A 8 14.85 49.67 -2.80
CA HIS A 8 14.34 48.29 -2.84
C HIS A 8 13.23 48.16 -1.80
N SER A 9 12.08 48.78 -2.09
CA SER A 9 10.83 48.42 -1.44
C SER A 9 10.28 47.18 -2.12
N THR A 10 10.63 46.00 -1.62
CA THR A 10 9.83 44.77 -1.82
C THR A 10 8.39 45.12 -1.41
N PRO A 11 7.39 44.94 -2.28
CA PRO A 11 6.00 45.18 -1.89
C PRO A 11 5.63 44.13 -0.84
N LEU A 12 5.52 44.55 0.42
CA LEU A 12 4.82 43.80 1.46
C LEU A 12 3.35 43.67 1.00
N LEU A 13 2.88 42.44 0.83
CA LEU A 13 1.47 42.12 0.57
C LEU A 13 0.60 42.69 1.70
N THR A 14 0.04 43.88 1.51
CA THR A 14 -1.09 44.38 2.29
C THR A 14 -2.37 44.11 1.51
N THR A 15 -2.98 42.95 1.70
CA THR A 15 -4.36 42.66 1.28
C THR A 15 -5.23 42.48 2.53
N ASN A 16 -5.69 43.60 3.09
CA ASN A 16 -6.68 43.63 4.18
C ASN A 16 -8.07 43.08 3.77
N ASP A 17 -8.26 42.68 2.50
CA ASP A 17 -9.45 42.01 1.97
C ASP A 17 -9.40 40.46 2.04
N GLU A 18 -8.28 39.86 2.45
CA GLU A 18 -8.17 38.40 2.47
C GLU A 18 -8.84 37.71 3.67
N ASN A 19 -9.16 38.46 4.73
CA ASN A 19 -9.63 37.95 6.02
C ASN A 19 -11.15 38.08 6.26
N SER A 20 -11.97 38.30 5.23
CA SER A 20 -13.42 38.21 5.43
C SER A 20 -13.83 36.76 5.72
N PRO A 21 -14.78 36.49 6.64
CA PRO A 21 -15.25 35.14 6.91
C PRO A 21 -15.68 34.40 5.63
N GLY A 22 -16.32 35.12 4.69
CA GLY A 22 -16.74 34.57 3.40
C GLY A 22 -15.59 34.17 2.47
N THR A 23 -14.51 34.96 2.40
CA THR A 23 -13.32 34.61 1.61
C THR A 23 -12.56 33.44 2.24
N PHE A 24 -12.51 33.36 3.57
CA PHE A 24 -11.94 32.24 4.30
C PHE A 24 -12.71 30.93 4.06
N PHE A 25 -14.04 30.92 4.23
CA PHE A 25 -14.86 29.72 3.99
C PHE A 25 -14.80 29.25 2.53
N ARG A 26 -14.72 30.17 1.56
CA ARG A 26 -14.52 29.81 0.15
C ARG A 26 -13.16 29.14 -0.06
N LYS A 27 -12.07 29.71 0.46
CA LYS A 27 -10.71 29.11 0.39
C LYS A 27 -10.69 27.72 1.04
N LEU A 28 -11.26 27.58 2.24
CA LEU A 28 -11.39 26.28 2.92
C LEU A 28 -12.16 25.25 2.09
N TRP A 29 -13.25 25.67 1.45
CA TRP A 29 -14.04 24.77 0.60
C TRP A 29 -13.26 24.31 -0.64
N GLU A 30 -12.53 25.23 -1.28
CA GLU A 30 -11.67 24.93 -2.44
C GLU A 30 -10.54 23.96 -2.05
N GLU A 31 -9.87 24.22 -0.94
CA GLU A 31 -8.84 23.33 -0.38
C GLU A 31 -9.41 21.95 -0.02
N ASN A 32 -10.56 21.91 0.67
CA ASN A 32 -11.23 20.66 1.01
C ASN A 32 -11.62 19.86 -0.23
N LYS A 33 -12.11 20.53 -1.29
CA LYS A 33 -12.44 19.88 -2.56
C LYS A 33 -11.21 19.26 -3.22
N MET A 34 -10.05 19.94 -3.16
CA MET A 34 -8.79 19.40 -3.67
C MET A 34 -8.33 18.17 -2.87
N VAL A 35 -8.44 18.22 -1.54
CA VAL A 35 -8.14 17.09 -0.66
C VAL A 35 -9.03 15.90 -1.02
N TRP A 36 -10.35 16.09 -1.13
CA TRP A 36 -11.28 15.01 -1.47
C TRP A 36 -11.08 14.43 -2.86
N HIS A 37 -10.59 15.24 -3.81
CA HIS A 37 -10.26 14.75 -5.15
C HIS A 37 -9.14 13.69 -5.14
N ILE A 38 -8.27 13.72 -4.12
CA ILE A 38 -7.17 12.75 -3.95
C ILE A 38 -7.55 11.67 -2.93
N ALA A 39 -8.11 12.07 -1.79
CA ALA A 39 -8.47 11.18 -0.68
C ALA A 39 -9.60 10.22 -1.04
N GLY A 40 -10.66 10.69 -1.70
CA GLY A 40 -11.81 9.85 -2.08
C GLY A 40 -11.41 8.63 -2.93
N PRO A 41 -10.68 8.82 -4.04
CA PRO A 41 -10.18 7.71 -4.84
C PRO A 41 -9.19 6.82 -4.09
N SER A 42 -8.36 7.39 -3.21
CA SER A 42 -7.41 6.61 -2.40
C SER A 42 -8.10 5.68 -1.41
N ILE A 43 -9.21 6.14 -0.81
CA ILE A 43 -10.09 5.32 0.02
C ILE A 43 -10.71 4.21 -0.83
N LEU A 44 -11.23 4.53 -2.02
CA LEU A 44 -11.82 3.54 -2.92
C LEU A 44 -10.79 2.47 -3.34
N ILE A 45 -9.56 2.86 -3.69
CA ILE A 45 -8.46 1.93 -3.99
C ILE A 45 -8.26 0.97 -2.82
N SER A 46 -8.14 1.52 -1.60
CA SER A 46 -7.92 0.75 -0.38
C SER A 46 -9.05 -0.25 -0.16
N ILE A 47 -10.31 0.20 -0.20
CA ILE A 47 -11.50 -0.65 -0.05
C ILE A 47 -11.49 -1.76 -1.11
N CYS A 48 -11.26 -1.42 -2.38
CA CYS A 48 -11.28 -2.41 -3.46
C CYS A 48 -10.19 -3.47 -3.30
N GLN A 49 -8.96 -3.07 -2.98
CA GLN A 49 -7.84 -3.99 -2.82
C GLN A 49 -7.98 -4.87 -1.56
N TYR A 50 -8.42 -4.31 -0.43
CA TYR A 50 -8.73 -5.11 0.76
C TYR A 50 -9.88 -6.09 0.52
N SER A 51 -10.86 -5.69 -0.28
CA SER A 51 -12.00 -6.55 -0.63
C SER A 51 -11.57 -7.79 -1.41
N LEU A 52 -10.47 -7.77 -2.17
CA LEU A 52 -9.97 -8.97 -2.87
C LEU A 52 -9.67 -10.11 -1.88
N ALA A 53 -8.94 -9.80 -0.81
CA ALA A 53 -8.62 -10.77 0.23
C ALA A 53 -9.87 -11.15 1.05
N SER A 54 -10.68 -10.16 1.43
CA SER A 54 -11.90 -10.37 2.23
C SER A 54 -12.93 -11.26 1.53
N VAL A 55 -13.18 -11.05 0.23
CA VAL A 55 -14.09 -11.88 -0.58
C VAL A 55 -13.55 -13.31 -0.67
N THR A 56 -12.26 -13.48 -1.00
CA THR A 56 -11.62 -14.80 -1.06
C THR A 56 -11.77 -15.55 0.26
N GLN A 57 -11.47 -14.89 1.39
CA GLN A 57 -11.56 -15.50 2.71
C GLN A 57 -13.02 -15.84 3.09
N THR A 58 -13.97 -14.97 2.77
CA THR A 58 -15.41 -15.23 3.00
C THR A 58 -15.87 -16.45 2.23
N LEU A 59 -15.47 -16.57 0.96
CA LEU A 59 -15.82 -17.71 0.12
C LEU A 59 -15.15 -19.01 0.59
N VAL A 60 -13.91 -18.94 1.07
CA VAL A 60 -13.23 -20.09 1.70
C VAL A 60 -13.98 -20.56 2.96
N GLY A 61 -14.64 -19.65 3.69
CA GLY A 61 -15.51 -19.97 4.81
C GLY A 61 -16.65 -20.94 4.48
N HIS A 62 -17.10 -20.97 3.22
CA HIS A 62 -18.10 -21.94 2.75
C HIS A 62 -17.51 -23.33 2.44
N ILE A 63 -16.19 -23.45 2.28
CA ILE A 63 -15.53 -24.75 2.10
C ILE A 63 -15.50 -25.50 3.44
N GLY A 64 -15.11 -24.80 4.51
CA GLY A 64 -14.99 -25.38 5.83
C GLY A 64 -14.32 -24.45 6.84
N THR A 65 -14.53 -24.75 8.12
CA THR A 65 -13.98 -23.96 9.23
C THR A 65 -12.46 -24.12 9.36
N LEU A 66 -11.92 -25.28 8.97
CA LEU A 66 -10.48 -25.55 8.99
C LEU A 66 -9.76 -24.71 7.92
N GLU A 67 -10.29 -24.66 6.71
CA GLU A 67 -9.78 -23.87 5.59
C GLU A 67 -9.83 -22.37 5.92
N LEU A 68 -10.95 -21.91 6.48
CA LEU A 68 -11.10 -20.53 6.92
C LEU A 68 -10.05 -20.14 7.98
N ALA A 69 -9.85 -20.99 8.98
CA ALA A 69 -8.85 -20.77 10.02
C ALA A 69 -7.42 -20.77 9.43
N ALA A 70 -7.13 -21.69 8.50
CA ALA A 70 -5.85 -21.78 7.83
C ALA A 70 -5.53 -20.54 6.97
N VAL A 71 -6.49 -20.07 6.17
CA VAL A 71 -6.33 -18.82 5.38
C VAL A 71 -6.21 -17.62 6.31
N GLY A 72 -7.03 -17.54 7.35
CA GLY A 72 -6.98 -16.44 8.31
C GLY A 72 -5.63 -16.31 9.01
N ILE A 73 -5.09 -17.41 9.53
CA ILE A 73 -3.78 -17.38 10.21
C ILE A 73 -2.63 -17.15 9.22
N GLN A 74 -2.73 -17.68 8.01
CA GLN A 74 -1.74 -17.43 6.96
C GLN A 74 -1.71 -15.95 6.57
N ASN A 75 -2.88 -15.35 6.33
CA ASN A 75 -3.01 -13.93 6.00
C ASN A 75 -2.48 -13.05 7.14
N LEU A 76 -2.86 -13.33 8.38
CA LEU A 76 -2.50 -12.52 9.54
C LEU A 76 -1.00 -12.59 9.86
N VAL A 77 -0.42 -13.79 9.84
CA VAL A 77 0.97 -14.01 10.29
C VAL A 77 1.94 -13.96 9.13
N ILE A 78 1.74 -14.81 8.12
CA ILE A 78 2.73 -15.01 7.06
C ILE A 78 2.65 -13.87 6.03
N SER A 79 1.49 -13.69 5.38
CA SER A 79 1.31 -12.58 4.43
C SER A 79 1.36 -11.22 5.15
N GLY A 80 0.89 -11.13 6.40
CA GLY A 80 0.88 -9.89 7.17
C GLY A 80 2.27 -9.31 7.40
N ILE A 81 3.25 -10.14 7.76
CA ILE A 81 4.65 -9.70 7.89
C ILE A 81 5.20 -9.21 6.55
N GLY A 82 4.96 -9.98 5.47
CA GLY A 82 5.41 -9.60 4.12
C GLY A 82 4.78 -8.29 3.65
N PHE A 83 3.47 -8.14 3.82
CA PHE A 83 2.71 -6.94 3.48
C PHE A 83 3.22 -5.72 4.25
N GLY A 84 3.39 -5.84 5.57
CA GLY A 84 3.86 -4.73 6.41
C GLY A 84 5.25 -4.22 6.03
N ILE A 85 6.20 -5.14 5.78
CA ILE A 85 7.54 -4.79 5.32
C ILE A 85 7.47 -4.12 3.94
N MET A 86 6.73 -4.70 2.99
CA MET A 86 6.60 -4.15 1.64
C MET A 86 5.94 -2.76 1.62
N LEU A 87 4.87 -2.59 2.39
CA LEU A 87 4.18 -1.31 2.56
C LEU A 87 5.13 -0.25 3.15
N GLY A 88 5.86 -0.59 4.21
CA GLY A 88 6.73 0.35 4.88
C GLY A 88 8.01 0.69 4.12
N MET A 89 8.57 -0.26 3.37
CA MET A 89 9.65 0.05 2.43
C MET A 89 9.17 0.92 1.26
N GLY A 90 7.89 0.75 0.87
CA GLY A 90 7.23 1.56 -0.15
C GLY A 90 6.97 3.01 0.25
N SER A 91 6.76 3.33 1.54
CA SER A 91 6.49 4.72 1.96
C SER A 91 7.71 5.64 1.84
N ALA A 92 8.94 5.11 1.87
CA ALA A 92 10.14 5.89 1.51
C ALA A 92 10.06 6.45 0.07
N LEU A 93 9.49 5.67 -0.86
CA LEU A 93 9.29 6.11 -2.23
C LEU A 93 8.24 7.23 -2.32
N GLU A 94 7.20 7.19 -1.49
CA GLU A 94 6.18 8.24 -1.44
C GLU A 94 6.80 9.61 -1.14
N THR A 95 7.65 9.69 -0.11
CA THR A 95 8.37 10.91 0.22
C THR A 95 9.27 11.37 -0.92
N LEU A 96 10.08 10.48 -1.49
CA LEU A 96 11.01 10.83 -2.57
C LEU A 96 10.30 11.26 -3.86
N CYS A 97 9.21 10.59 -4.23
CA CYS A 97 8.38 10.97 -5.37
C CYS A 97 7.68 12.31 -5.13
N GLY A 98 7.15 12.57 -3.93
CA GLY A 98 6.54 13.85 -3.57
C GLY A 98 7.55 15.01 -3.67
N GLN A 99 8.77 14.82 -3.16
CA GLN A 99 9.84 15.83 -3.26
C GLN A 99 10.27 16.07 -4.71
N ALA A 100 10.46 15.00 -5.50
CA ALA A 100 10.85 15.12 -6.90
C ALA A 100 9.75 15.76 -7.75
N TYR A 101 8.48 15.43 -7.48
CA TYR A 101 7.33 16.02 -8.16
C TYR A 101 7.22 17.52 -7.86
N GLY A 102 7.30 17.91 -6.57
CA GLY A 102 7.30 19.32 -6.16
C GLY A 102 8.48 20.13 -6.70
N ALA A 103 9.64 19.49 -6.88
CA ALA A 103 10.82 20.11 -7.50
C ALA A 103 10.80 20.10 -9.04
N GLY A 104 9.72 19.65 -9.69
CA GLY A 104 9.60 19.56 -11.15
C GLY A 104 10.48 18.50 -11.81
N LYS A 105 11.11 17.61 -11.03
CA LYS A 105 12.03 16.55 -11.51
C LYS A 105 11.27 15.30 -11.94
N MET A 106 10.33 15.43 -12.88
CA MET A 106 9.39 14.36 -13.28
C MET A 106 10.09 13.05 -13.66
N ARG A 107 11.17 13.12 -14.45
CA ARG A 107 11.95 11.93 -14.85
C ARG A 107 12.48 11.12 -13.67
N MET A 108 12.78 11.76 -12.53
CA MET A 108 13.29 11.03 -11.36
C MET A 108 12.24 10.12 -10.72
N LEU A 109 10.95 10.38 -10.89
CA LEU A 109 9.89 9.51 -10.37
C LEU A 109 10.01 8.10 -10.97
N GLY A 110 10.24 7.99 -12.28
CA GLY A 110 10.42 6.71 -12.96
C GLY A 110 11.69 5.98 -12.52
N ILE A 111 12.76 6.72 -12.21
CA ILE A 111 14.00 6.16 -11.67
C ILE A 111 13.78 5.60 -10.26
N TYR A 112 13.08 6.34 -9.40
CA TYR A 112 12.77 5.86 -8.06
C TYR A 112 11.81 4.67 -8.06
N LEU A 113 10.83 4.64 -8.98
CA LEU A 113 9.97 3.48 -9.19
C LEU A 113 10.81 2.21 -9.49
N GLN A 114 11.71 2.30 -10.48
CA GLN A 114 12.57 1.16 -10.86
C GLN A 114 13.52 0.74 -9.75
N ARG A 115 14.14 1.71 -9.05
CA ARG A 115 15.02 1.46 -7.91
C ARG A 115 14.26 0.76 -6.77
N SER A 116 13.03 1.20 -6.51
CA SER A 116 12.17 0.59 -5.51
C SER A 116 11.78 -0.84 -5.89
N TRP A 117 11.45 -1.13 -7.16
CA TRP A 117 11.23 -2.49 -7.62
C TRP A 117 12.44 -3.39 -7.38
N LEU A 118 13.67 -2.95 -7.70
CA LEU A 118 14.88 -3.73 -7.44
C LEU A 118 15.01 -4.10 -5.96
N ILE A 119 14.76 -3.15 -5.08
CA ILE A 119 14.90 -3.32 -3.63
C ILE A 119 13.78 -4.19 -3.05
N LEU A 120 12.52 -3.94 -3.41
CA LEU A 120 11.38 -4.71 -2.90
C LEU A 120 11.38 -6.13 -3.46
N LEU A 121 11.71 -6.34 -4.74
CA LEU A 121 11.87 -7.69 -5.29
C LEU A 121 13.04 -8.42 -4.62
N GLY A 122 14.15 -7.73 -4.37
CA GLY A 122 15.27 -8.28 -3.59
C GLY A 122 14.87 -8.65 -2.16
N THR A 123 13.99 -7.88 -1.54
CA THR A 123 13.46 -8.13 -0.18
C THR A 123 12.42 -9.27 -0.18
N ALA A 124 11.67 -9.47 -1.26
CA ALA A 124 10.71 -10.56 -1.38
C ALA A 124 11.38 -11.94 -1.37
N ILE A 125 12.63 -12.04 -1.83
CA ILE A 125 13.41 -13.29 -1.85
C ILE A 125 13.58 -13.88 -0.44
N PRO A 126 14.20 -13.19 0.54
CA PRO A 126 14.31 -13.74 1.90
C PRO A 126 12.94 -13.90 2.57
N LEU A 127 11.95 -13.06 2.27
CA LEU A 127 10.59 -13.21 2.81
C LEU A 127 9.86 -14.45 2.27
N THR A 128 10.23 -14.95 1.09
CA THR A 128 9.71 -16.22 0.56
C THR A 128 10.02 -17.39 1.50
N LEU A 129 11.11 -17.32 2.27
CA LEU A 129 11.44 -18.33 3.29
C LEU A 129 10.37 -18.40 4.39
N LEU A 130 9.74 -17.28 4.76
CA LEU A 130 8.63 -17.29 5.72
C LEU A 130 7.45 -18.12 5.20
N SER A 131 7.14 -18.00 3.90
CA SER A 131 6.09 -18.79 3.26
C SER A 131 6.46 -20.28 3.15
N ILE A 132 7.71 -20.59 2.79
CA ILE A 132 8.20 -21.98 2.69
C ILE A 132 8.18 -22.67 4.06
N PHE A 133 8.59 -21.97 5.11
CA PHE A 133 8.65 -22.49 6.48
C PHE A 133 7.42 -22.15 7.32
N ALA A 134 6.29 -21.80 6.69
CA ALA A 134 5.09 -21.40 7.40
C ALA A 134 4.56 -22.47 8.37
N THR A 135 4.52 -23.75 7.98
CA THR A 135 4.06 -24.83 8.89
C THR A 135 4.88 -24.92 10.19
N PRO A 136 6.21 -25.11 10.16
CA PRO A 136 7.00 -25.19 11.39
C PRO A 136 6.94 -23.89 12.21
N LEU A 137 6.88 -22.72 11.55
CA LEU A 137 6.70 -21.44 12.25
C LEU A 137 5.36 -21.37 13.00
N LEU A 138 4.27 -21.76 12.35
CA LEU A 138 2.94 -21.75 12.97
C LEU A 138 2.83 -22.79 14.10
N LEU A 139 3.44 -23.96 13.94
CA LEU A 139 3.53 -24.96 15.02
C LEU A 139 4.30 -24.41 16.23
N LEU A 140 5.41 -23.69 15.99
CA LEU A 140 6.19 -23.04 17.05
C LEU A 140 5.39 -21.97 17.78
N LEU A 141 4.51 -21.26 17.07
CA LEU A 141 3.57 -20.28 17.63
C LEU A 141 2.36 -20.93 18.33
N GLY A 142 2.35 -22.27 18.49
CA GLY A 142 1.32 -23.00 19.21
C GLY A 142 0.03 -23.27 18.42
N GLN A 143 0.03 -23.10 17.10
CA GLN A 143 -1.14 -23.40 16.27
C GLN A 143 -1.43 -24.90 16.22
N HIS A 144 -2.72 -25.23 16.13
CA HIS A 144 -3.15 -26.62 15.97
C HIS A 144 -2.55 -27.24 14.71
N ARG A 145 -2.15 -28.51 14.78
CA ARG A 145 -1.35 -29.19 13.75
C ARG A 145 -2.01 -29.16 12.38
N ASP A 146 -3.31 -29.38 12.31
CA ASP A 146 -4.03 -29.42 11.03
C ASP A 146 -4.17 -28.03 10.41
N ILE A 147 -4.41 -27.00 11.22
CA ILE A 147 -4.42 -25.58 10.78
C ILE A 147 -3.03 -25.20 10.25
N ALA A 148 -1.97 -25.48 11.00
CA ALA A 148 -0.60 -25.11 10.64
C ALA A 148 -0.11 -25.80 9.34
N LYS A 149 -0.50 -27.06 9.13
CA LYS A 149 -0.20 -27.77 7.87
C LYS A 149 -0.92 -27.15 6.69
N LEU A 150 -2.23 -26.92 6.82
CA LEU A 150 -3.03 -26.38 5.73
C LEU A 150 -2.62 -24.93 5.40
N ALA A 151 -2.38 -24.11 6.41
CA ALA A 151 -1.88 -22.75 6.28
C ALA A 151 -0.49 -22.71 5.62
N GLY A 152 0.39 -23.68 5.93
CA GLY A 152 1.69 -23.76 5.28
C GLY A 152 1.61 -24.14 3.81
N THR A 153 0.75 -25.10 3.45
CA THR A 153 0.48 -25.40 2.03
C THR A 153 -0.07 -24.18 1.30
N TYR A 154 -1.05 -23.49 1.90
CA TYR A 154 -1.61 -22.27 1.34
C TYR A 154 -0.56 -21.16 1.19
N SER A 155 0.34 -21.02 2.16
CA SER A 155 1.44 -20.04 2.13
C SER A 155 2.35 -20.21 0.91
N ILE A 156 2.64 -21.46 0.52
CA ILE A 156 3.43 -21.75 -0.68
C ILE A 156 2.69 -21.28 -1.95
N TRP A 157 1.38 -21.52 -2.02
CA TRP A 157 0.56 -21.06 -3.16
C TRP A 157 0.41 -19.53 -3.22
N MET A 158 0.56 -18.83 -2.08
CA MET A 158 0.50 -17.38 -1.98
C MET A 158 1.85 -16.68 -2.22
N ILE A 159 2.94 -17.41 -2.51
CA ILE A 159 4.23 -16.79 -2.85
C ILE A 159 4.14 -15.77 -4.00
N PRO A 160 3.39 -15.99 -5.10
CA PRO A 160 3.33 -14.99 -6.18
C PRO A 160 2.73 -13.65 -5.73
N GLU A 161 1.77 -13.64 -4.80
CA GLU A 161 1.16 -12.43 -4.23
C GLU A 161 2.21 -11.52 -3.59
N LEU A 162 3.18 -12.09 -2.87
CA LEU A 162 4.29 -11.34 -2.28
C LEU A 162 5.07 -10.52 -3.32
N TYR A 163 5.31 -11.10 -4.50
CA TYR A 163 5.99 -10.40 -5.59
C TYR A 163 5.07 -9.38 -6.27
N MET A 164 3.75 -9.64 -6.31
CA MET A 164 2.80 -8.63 -6.78
C MET A 164 2.75 -7.42 -5.84
N TYR A 165 2.86 -7.61 -4.52
CA TYR A 165 3.03 -6.50 -3.57
C TYR A 165 4.31 -5.71 -3.82
N ALA A 166 5.44 -6.40 -4.03
CA ALA A 166 6.72 -5.76 -4.33
C ALA A 166 6.66 -4.85 -5.57
N LEU A 167 5.81 -5.18 -6.55
CA LEU A 167 5.58 -4.37 -7.74
C LEU A 167 4.51 -3.28 -7.53
N ASN A 168 3.40 -3.63 -6.88
CA ASN A 168 2.22 -2.80 -6.72
C ASN A 168 2.47 -1.58 -5.81
N PHE A 169 3.15 -1.75 -4.66
CA PHE A 169 3.38 -0.61 -3.76
C PHE A 169 4.18 0.51 -4.42
N PRO A 170 5.29 0.23 -5.14
CA PRO A 170 6.00 1.28 -5.84
C PRO A 170 5.19 1.96 -6.93
N ILE A 171 4.42 1.18 -7.71
CA ILE A 171 3.54 1.72 -8.75
C ILE A 171 2.51 2.67 -8.14
N GLN A 172 1.89 2.28 -7.02
CA GLN A 172 0.92 3.13 -6.33
C GLN A 172 1.54 4.45 -5.90
N LYS A 173 2.72 4.44 -5.27
CA LYS A 173 3.37 5.68 -4.84
C LYS A 173 3.79 6.56 -6.02
N PHE A 174 4.26 5.95 -7.11
CA PHE A 174 4.55 6.67 -8.36
C PHE A 174 3.32 7.37 -8.94
N LEU A 175 2.18 6.68 -9.00
CA LEU A 175 0.93 7.25 -9.54
C LEU A 175 0.26 8.24 -8.57
N GLN A 176 0.30 7.97 -7.26
CA GLN A 176 -0.23 8.83 -6.19
C GLN A 176 0.49 10.19 -6.17
N ALA A 177 1.82 10.19 -6.26
CA ALA A 177 2.62 11.42 -6.29
C ALA A 177 2.27 12.36 -7.46
N GLN A 178 1.69 11.82 -8.55
CA GLN A 178 1.26 12.55 -9.74
C GLN A 178 -0.25 12.80 -9.77
N SER A 179 -0.94 12.56 -8.65
CA SER A 179 -2.41 12.66 -8.53
C SER A 179 -3.18 11.81 -9.54
N LYS A 180 -2.60 10.72 -10.06
CA LYS A 180 -3.25 9.78 -10.99
C LYS A 180 -4.13 8.74 -10.29
N VAL A 181 -4.69 9.12 -9.13
CA VAL A 181 -5.42 8.22 -8.22
C VAL A 181 -6.72 7.67 -8.81
N TRP A 182 -7.40 8.44 -9.66
CA TRP A 182 -8.63 7.97 -10.33
C TRP A 182 -8.39 6.78 -11.26
N ALA A 183 -7.25 6.73 -11.95
CA ALA A 183 -6.91 5.60 -12.82
C ALA A 183 -6.75 4.32 -11.99
N MET A 184 -6.02 4.40 -10.88
CA MET A 184 -5.86 3.28 -9.95
C MET A 184 -7.19 2.84 -9.32
N ALA A 185 -8.07 3.79 -9.00
CA ALA A 185 -9.39 3.50 -8.42
C ALA A 185 -10.26 2.71 -9.41
N TRP A 186 -10.36 3.15 -10.66
CA TRP A 186 -11.13 2.43 -11.67
C TRP A 186 -10.55 1.05 -12.00
N ILE A 187 -9.21 0.92 -12.06
CA ILE A 187 -8.55 -0.38 -12.22
C ILE A 187 -8.91 -1.29 -11.04
N SER A 188 -8.75 -0.82 -9.80
CA SER A 188 -9.00 -1.63 -8.61
C SER A 188 -10.47 -2.05 -8.49
N PHE A 189 -11.40 -1.16 -8.84
CA PHE A 189 -12.83 -1.45 -8.90
C PHE A 189 -13.15 -2.51 -9.96
N GLY A 190 -12.62 -2.34 -11.18
CA GLY A 190 -12.83 -3.30 -12.26
C GLY A 190 -12.27 -4.68 -11.94
N VAL A 191 -11.07 -4.74 -11.33
CA VAL A 191 -10.49 -6.01 -10.88
C VAL A 191 -11.33 -6.65 -9.78
N LEU A 192 -11.83 -5.89 -8.80
CA LEU A 192 -12.72 -6.44 -7.77
C LEU A 192 -14.00 -7.01 -8.38
N ALA A 193 -14.64 -6.26 -9.29
CA ALA A 193 -15.86 -6.70 -9.95
C ALA A 193 -15.66 -8.01 -10.74
N PHE A 194 -14.47 -8.19 -11.33
CA PHE A 194 -14.08 -9.43 -12.00
C PHE A 194 -13.69 -10.55 -11.01
N HIS A 195 -13.03 -10.21 -9.91
CA HIS A 195 -12.54 -11.14 -8.91
C HIS A 195 -13.67 -11.89 -8.19
N ILE A 196 -14.79 -11.22 -7.91
CA ILE A 196 -15.93 -11.84 -7.19
C ILE A 196 -16.44 -13.10 -7.92
N PRO A 197 -16.87 -13.05 -9.19
CA PRO A 197 -17.33 -14.25 -9.89
C PRO A 197 -16.18 -15.25 -10.18
N LEU A 198 -14.96 -14.76 -10.46
CA LEU A 198 -13.80 -15.62 -10.70
C LEU A 198 -13.48 -16.47 -9.46
N SER A 199 -13.35 -15.83 -8.30
CA SER A 199 -13.02 -16.50 -7.04
C SER A 199 -14.10 -17.47 -6.63
N TRP A 200 -15.38 -17.10 -6.77
CA TRP A 200 -16.49 -18.03 -6.53
C TRP A 200 -16.37 -19.29 -7.39
N PHE A 201 -16.18 -19.15 -8.70
CA PHE A 201 -16.04 -20.28 -9.61
C PHE A 201 -14.81 -21.15 -9.26
N CYS A 202 -13.65 -20.52 -9.09
CA CYS A 202 -12.40 -21.21 -8.81
C CYS A 202 -12.46 -21.98 -7.48
N ILE A 203 -13.03 -21.37 -6.44
CA ILE A 203 -13.17 -21.98 -5.12
C ILE A 203 -14.14 -23.16 -5.16
N MET A 204 -15.29 -23.04 -5.83
CA MET A 204 -16.22 -24.15 -5.96
C MET A 204 -15.63 -25.34 -6.73
N LYS A 205 -14.72 -25.10 -7.67
CA LYS A 205 -14.13 -26.14 -8.50
C LYS A 205 -12.86 -26.76 -7.91
N TRP A 206 -12.01 -25.95 -7.29
CA TRP A 206 -10.65 -26.34 -6.85
C TRP A 206 -10.39 -26.07 -5.36
N GLY A 207 -11.42 -25.70 -4.61
CA GLY A 207 -11.32 -25.43 -3.17
C GLY A 207 -10.26 -24.37 -2.86
N LEU A 208 -9.42 -24.67 -1.87
CA LEU A 208 -8.40 -23.77 -1.37
C LEU A 208 -7.34 -23.39 -2.43
N ALA A 209 -7.02 -24.30 -3.37
CA ALA A 209 -6.12 -23.98 -4.48
C ALA A 209 -6.77 -22.97 -5.44
N GLY A 210 -8.09 -23.06 -5.63
CA GLY A 210 -8.88 -22.09 -6.39
C GLY A 210 -8.90 -20.70 -5.72
N ALA A 211 -8.95 -20.66 -4.38
CA ALA A 211 -8.83 -19.43 -3.62
C ALA A 211 -7.47 -18.74 -3.86
N ALA A 212 -6.37 -19.48 -3.70
CA ALA A 212 -5.03 -18.95 -3.95
C ALA A 212 -4.86 -18.51 -5.42
N GLY A 213 -5.27 -19.35 -6.37
CA GLY A 213 -5.12 -19.06 -7.80
C GLY A 213 -5.88 -17.81 -8.25
N SER A 214 -7.14 -17.68 -7.85
CA SER A 214 -7.96 -16.50 -8.20
C SER A 214 -7.44 -15.21 -7.58
N LEU A 215 -6.99 -15.24 -6.31
CA LEU A 215 -6.44 -14.06 -5.64
C LEU A 215 -5.11 -13.63 -6.26
N ASN A 216 -4.18 -14.56 -6.50
CA ASN A 216 -2.92 -14.26 -7.20
C ASN A 216 -3.17 -13.67 -8.60
N PHE A 217 -4.14 -14.23 -9.33
CA PHE A 217 -4.51 -13.72 -10.66
C PHE A 217 -5.00 -12.28 -10.59
N SER A 218 -5.88 -11.96 -9.64
CA SER A 218 -6.41 -10.60 -9.46
C SER A 218 -5.31 -9.60 -9.10
N TRP A 219 -4.36 -9.96 -8.24
CA TRP A 219 -3.21 -9.10 -7.95
C TRP A 219 -2.30 -8.88 -9.15
N ALA A 220 -2.04 -9.94 -9.93
CA ALA A 220 -1.31 -9.81 -11.18
C ALA A 220 -2.05 -8.88 -12.16
N LEU A 221 -3.38 -8.98 -12.23
CA LEU A 221 -4.20 -8.12 -13.07
C LEU A 221 -4.12 -6.64 -12.63
N VAL A 222 -4.15 -6.34 -11.32
CA VAL A 222 -3.93 -4.99 -10.79
C VAL A 222 -2.59 -4.44 -11.27
N VAL A 223 -1.49 -5.19 -11.06
CA VAL A 223 -0.13 -4.76 -11.42
C VAL A 223 0.00 -4.54 -12.92
N ILE A 224 -0.49 -5.49 -13.74
CA ILE A 224 -0.41 -5.42 -15.20
C ILE A 224 -1.19 -4.21 -15.71
N LEU A 225 -2.44 -3.99 -15.26
CA LEU A 225 -3.26 -2.88 -15.72
C LEU A 225 -2.67 -1.52 -15.32
N GLN A 226 -2.13 -1.39 -14.11
CA GLN A 226 -1.45 -0.17 -13.69
C GLN A 226 -0.15 0.06 -14.48
N TYR A 227 0.62 -0.99 -14.75
CA TYR A 227 1.83 -0.88 -15.58
C TYR A 227 1.49 -0.48 -17.02
N VAL A 228 0.46 -1.09 -17.62
CA VAL A 228 -0.06 -0.70 -18.94
C VAL A 228 -0.47 0.78 -18.94
N TYR A 229 -1.15 1.25 -17.89
CA TYR A 229 -1.47 2.67 -17.75
C TYR A 229 -0.22 3.56 -17.76
N ILE A 230 0.85 3.18 -17.05
CA ILE A 230 2.12 3.92 -17.03
C ILE A 230 2.73 4.01 -18.44
N VAL A 231 2.81 2.88 -19.16
CA VAL A 231 3.49 2.82 -20.47
C VAL A 231 2.63 3.28 -21.65
N SER A 232 1.31 3.45 -21.47
CA SER A 232 0.37 3.91 -22.50
C SER A 232 0.53 5.38 -22.92
N GLY A 233 1.47 6.11 -22.32
CA GLY A 233 1.70 7.54 -22.56
C GLY A 233 1.08 8.47 -21.53
N SER A 234 0.24 7.94 -20.61
CA SER A 234 -0.36 8.71 -19.51
C SER A 234 0.66 9.26 -18.51
N CYS A 235 1.86 8.67 -18.48
CA CYS A 235 2.99 9.04 -17.62
C CYS A 235 4.26 9.40 -18.41
N LYS A 236 4.14 9.92 -19.64
CA LYS A 236 5.30 10.16 -20.54
C LYS A 236 6.41 11.04 -19.95
N ASP A 237 6.06 12.01 -19.11
CA ASP A 237 7.04 12.97 -18.54
C ASP A 237 7.81 12.36 -17.35
N SER A 238 7.24 11.34 -16.71
CA SER A 238 7.79 10.68 -15.51
C SER A 238 8.31 9.28 -15.79
N TRP A 239 7.89 8.64 -16.88
CA TRP A 239 8.32 7.33 -17.33
C TRP A 239 8.93 7.38 -18.73
N SER A 240 10.26 7.29 -18.81
CA SER A 240 11.03 7.25 -20.06
C SER A 240 11.54 5.83 -20.40
N GLY A 241 10.94 4.79 -19.83
CA GLY A 241 11.42 3.41 -19.93
C GLY A 241 12.51 3.05 -18.92
N PHE A 242 13.04 1.82 -19.04
CA PHE A 242 14.07 1.30 -18.14
C PHE A 242 15.38 2.08 -18.24
N SER A 243 16.02 2.30 -17.09
CA SER A 243 17.25 3.09 -16.99
C SER A 243 18.25 2.43 -16.05
N TRP A 244 19.52 2.39 -16.48
CA TRP A 244 20.64 1.97 -15.64
C TRP A 244 20.82 2.85 -14.39
N LEU A 245 20.28 4.06 -14.39
CA LEU A 245 20.29 4.93 -13.21
C LEU A 245 19.52 4.34 -12.02
N ALA A 246 18.60 3.39 -12.26
CA ALA A 246 17.93 2.65 -11.19
C ALA A 246 18.90 1.89 -10.27
N PHE A 247 20.08 1.51 -10.78
CA PHE A 247 21.11 0.79 -10.02
C PHE A 247 22.06 1.70 -9.22
N SER A 248 21.94 3.02 -9.40
CA SER A 248 22.71 3.98 -8.60
C SER A 248 22.14 4.12 -7.20
N GLU A 249 23.02 4.31 -6.21
CA GLU A 249 22.67 4.62 -4.81
C GLU A 249 21.70 3.62 -4.15
N LEU A 250 21.70 2.36 -4.60
CA LEU A 250 20.82 1.30 -4.10
C LEU A 250 20.94 1.10 -2.58
N LEU A 251 22.17 1.13 -2.04
CA LEU A 251 22.39 0.92 -0.60
C LEU A 251 21.79 2.04 0.25
N GLY A 252 21.93 3.30 -0.19
CA GLY A 252 21.34 4.44 0.51
C GLY A 252 19.82 4.39 0.48
N PHE A 253 19.24 4.03 -0.68
CA PHE A 253 17.79 3.86 -0.81
C PHE A 253 17.28 2.66 0.01
N LEU A 254 18.02 1.56 0.04
CA LEU A 254 17.70 0.38 0.86
C LEU A 254 17.63 0.75 2.33
N TRP A 255 18.62 1.51 2.84
CA TRP A 255 18.63 1.95 4.24
C TRP A 255 17.44 2.87 4.57
N LEU A 256 17.09 3.77 3.65
CA LEU A 256 15.92 4.63 3.79
C LEU A 256 14.62 3.80 3.83
N SER A 257 14.45 2.87 2.89
CA SER A 257 13.31 1.96 2.85
C SER A 257 13.21 1.10 4.10
N LEU A 258 14.33 0.55 4.59
CA LEU A 258 14.36 -0.27 5.80
C LEU A 258 13.98 0.56 7.04
N SER A 259 14.50 1.79 7.15
CA SER A 259 14.15 2.71 8.23
C SER A 259 12.66 3.03 8.24
N SER A 260 12.07 3.23 7.05
CA SER A 260 10.64 3.46 6.87
C SER A 260 9.78 2.25 7.24
N ALA A 261 10.25 1.04 6.92
CA ALA A 261 9.61 -0.20 7.36
C ALA A 261 9.62 -0.35 8.88
N VAL A 262 10.77 -0.11 9.52
CA VAL A 262 10.89 -0.14 10.98
C VAL A 262 9.97 0.89 11.64
N MET A 263 9.89 2.11 11.10
CA MET A 263 8.98 3.15 11.58
C MET A 263 7.52 2.69 11.59
N LEU A 264 7.04 2.13 10.47
CA LEU A 264 5.65 1.63 10.37
C LEU A 264 5.39 0.42 11.27
N CYS A 265 6.36 -0.48 11.43
CA CYS A 265 6.25 -1.57 12.40
C CYS A 265 6.12 -1.03 13.85
N LEU A 266 6.92 -0.02 14.19
CA LEU A 266 6.86 0.63 15.50
C LEU A 266 5.52 1.35 15.72
N GLU A 267 4.99 2.02 14.70
CA GLU A 267 3.67 2.65 14.74
C GLU A 267 2.57 1.63 15.04
N TYR A 268 2.58 0.50 14.32
CA TYR A 268 1.61 -0.57 14.53
C TYR A 268 1.70 -1.19 15.94
N TRP A 269 2.92 -1.47 16.42
CA TRP A 269 3.10 -2.00 17.78
C TRP A 269 2.74 -0.98 18.86
N ASN A 270 2.99 0.31 18.62
CA ASN A 270 2.58 1.37 19.54
C ASN A 270 1.05 1.45 19.65
N LEU A 271 0.33 1.37 18.52
CA LEU A 271 -1.14 1.29 18.52
C LEU A 271 -1.64 0.07 19.32
N MET A 272 -1.00 -1.09 19.17
CA MET A 272 -1.34 -2.29 19.95
C MET A 272 -1.11 -2.09 21.46
N VAL A 273 -0.01 -1.46 21.86
CA VAL A 273 0.26 -1.12 23.27
C VAL A 273 -0.77 -0.12 23.79
N LEU A 274 -1.11 0.92 23.01
CA LEU A 274 -2.12 1.92 23.39
C LEU A 274 -3.51 1.28 23.57
N ILE A 275 -3.89 0.34 22.71
CA ILE A 275 -5.14 -0.42 22.84
C ILE A 275 -5.15 -1.26 24.12
N VAL A 276 -4.04 -1.98 24.41
CA VAL A 276 -3.91 -2.76 25.64
C VAL A 276 -3.99 -1.87 26.88
N LEU A 277 -3.29 -0.74 26.90
CA LEU A 277 -3.33 0.22 28.00
C LEU A 277 -4.70 0.88 28.14
N ALA A 278 -5.38 1.21 27.03
CA ALA A 278 -6.74 1.71 27.04
C ALA A 278 -7.72 0.68 27.63
N GLY A 279 -7.45 -0.61 27.42
CA GLY A 279 -8.17 -1.72 28.03
C GLY A 279 -7.94 -1.91 29.54
N LEU A 280 -6.96 -1.24 30.13
CA LEU A 280 -6.74 -1.22 31.58
C LEU A 280 -7.45 -0.05 32.28
N LEU A 281 -8.08 0.87 31.53
CA LEU A 281 -8.81 2.00 32.10
C LEU A 281 -10.20 1.59 32.62
N LYS A 282 -10.71 2.29 33.64
CA LYS A 282 -12.10 2.14 34.08
C LYS A 282 -13.07 2.37 32.89
N ASN A 283 -14.05 1.48 32.75
CA ASN A 283 -14.94 1.34 31.58
C ASN A 283 -14.22 0.91 30.28
N ALA A 284 -13.33 -0.07 30.40
CA ALA A 284 -12.52 -0.63 29.32
C ALA A 284 -13.34 -1.10 28.12
N GLU A 285 -14.50 -1.75 28.30
CA GLU A 285 -15.33 -2.22 27.18
C GLU A 285 -15.75 -1.09 26.22
N VAL A 286 -16.15 0.06 26.77
CA VAL A 286 -16.58 1.21 25.94
C VAL A 286 -15.39 1.88 25.26
N LYS A 287 -14.23 1.96 25.94
CA LYS A 287 -13.02 2.61 25.41
C LYS A 287 -12.26 1.74 24.41
N ILE A 288 -12.16 0.43 24.65
CA ILE A 288 -11.61 -0.54 23.70
C ILE A 288 -12.48 -0.53 22.45
N SER A 289 -13.82 -0.65 22.59
CA SER A 289 -14.72 -0.68 21.43
C SER A 289 -14.67 0.61 20.60
N ALA A 290 -14.40 1.77 21.21
CA ALA A 290 -14.26 3.05 20.51
C ALA A 290 -12.90 3.23 19.79
N VAL A 291 -11.85 2.53 20.22
CA VAL A 291 -10.49 2.62 19.63
C VAL A 291 -10.23 1.47 18.65
N SER A 292 -11.03 0.40 18.71
CA SER A 292 -10.89 -0.82 17.88
C SER A 292 -11.69 -0.78 16.56
N ILE A 293 -12.39 0.32 16.28
CA ILE A 293 -13.09 0.63 15.01
C ILE A 293 -12.25 1.65 14.25
#